data_AF-A0A7J2PXB2-F1
#
_entry.id   AF-A0A7J2PXB2-F1
#
_cell.length_a   1.000
_cell.length_b   1.000
_cell.length_c   1.000
_cell.angle_alpha   90.00
_cell.angle_beta   90.00
_cell.angle_gamma   90.00
#
_symmetry.space_group_name_H-M   'P 1'
#
loop_
_entity.id
_entity.type
_entity.pdbx_description
1 polymer ?
#
loop_
_entity_poly.entity_id
_entity_poly.type
_entity_poly.pdbx_seq_one_letter_code
_entity_poly.pdbx_strand_id
1 'polypeptide(L)'
;MESKIRSSGIDIIGNTPWGTHFCLFYQTKEDLIDILVPYFKAGLENNEYCMWVTSEPLDEKEAEKAIRVAIPNFDEYLLRNQIEIIPYTEWYIKNNEFDSDRVLNGWVDKCNSALEEGFTGLRLTGNTFWLEQKDW
;
A
#
# COMPACT_ATOMS: atom_id res chain seq x y z
N MET A 1 5.43 1.33 25.53
CA MET A 1 4.83 0.59 24.40
C MET A 1 5.96 -0.10 23.69
N GLU A 2 6.01 -1.43 23.68
CA GLU A 2 7.03 -2.14 22.91
C GLU A 2 6.90 -1.72 21.45
N SER A 3 7.97 -1.17 20.88
CA SER A 3 8.07 -1.03 19.44
C SER A 3 8.13 -2.45 18.88
N LYS A 4 6.97 -3.02 18.53
CA LYS A 4 6.90 -4.30 17.84
C LYS A 4 7.52 -4.13 16.47
N ILE A 5 8.82 -4.39 16.39
CA ILE A 5 9.60 -4.47 15.17
C ILE A 5 8.93 -5.54 14.29
N ARG A 6 8.69 -5.24 13.02
CA ARG A 6 8.07 -6.18 12.07
C ARG A 6 8.79 -6.22 10.74
N SER A 7 8.63 -7.31 10.02
CA SER A 7 9.16 -7.42 8.67
C SER A 7 8.54 -6.37 7.76
N SER A 8 9.40 -5.60 7.08
CA SER A 8 8.93 -4.79 5.96
C SER A 8 8.49 -5.67 4.79
N GLY A 9 8.97 -6.92 4.68
CA GLY A 9 8.82 -7.76 3.50
C GLY A 9 9.85 -7.45 2.40
N ILE A 10 10.67 -6.41 2.58
CA ILE A 10 11.72 -6.02 1.65
C ILE A 10 13.07 -6.32 2.31
N ASP A 11 13.80 -7.31 1.78
CA ASP A 11 15.00 -7.87 2.41
C ASP A 11 16.06 -6.83 2.78
N ILE A 12 16.33 -5.86 1.89
CA ILE A 12 17.34 -4.82 2.13
C ILE A 12 16.95 -3.81 3.22
N ILE A 13 15.64 -3.61 3.44
CA ILE A 13 15.12 -2.74 4.51
C ILE A 13 15.05 -3.51 5.83
N GLY A 14 14.73 -4.81 5.77
CA GLY A 14 14.64 -5.68 6.94
C GLY A 14 13.46 -5.31 7.83
N ASN A 15 13.64 -5.45 9.15
CA ASN A 15 12.56 -5.19 10.10
C ASN A 15 12.51 -3.73 10.55
N THR A 16 11.31 -3.19 10.72
CA THR A 16 11.08 -1.76 11.00
C THR A 16 10.02 -1.54 12.09
N PRO A 17 10.05 -0.41 12.82
CA PRO A 17 8.99 -0.01 13.75
C PRO A 17 7.80 0.65 13.03
N TRP A 18 6.69 0.88 13.76
CA TRP A 18 5.55 1.69 13.26
C TRP A 18 6.00 3.12 12.93
N GLY A 19 5.35 3.74 11.94
CA GLY A 19 5.67 5.09 11.49
C GLY A 19 6.87 5.19 10.53
N THR A 20 7.48 4.06 10.17
CA THR A 20 8.55 4.05 9.15
C THR A 20 7.98 4.36 7.77
N HIS A 21 8.59 5.35 7.10
CA HIS A 21 8.27 5.72 5.73
C HIS A 21 9.53 5.63 4.88
N PHE A 22 9.42 5.09 3.68
CA PHE A 22 10.54 4.94 2.75
C PHE A 22 10.11 5.32 1.34
N CYS A 23 11.06 5.85 0.57
CA CYS A 23 10.92 6.13 -0.84
C CYS A 23 11.82 5.16 -1.62
N LEU A 24 11.27 4.51 -2.64
CA LEU A 24 11.98 3.52 -3.45
C LEU A 24 11.97 3.98 -4.90
N PHE A 25 13.11 3.84 -5.55
CA PHE A 25 13.25 4.05 -6.98
C PHE A 25 13.27 2.70 -7.67
N TYR A 26 12.60 2.63 -8.82
CA TYR A 26 12.51 1.44 -9.66
C TYR A 26 12.63 1.86 -11.12
N GLN A 27 13.01 0.93 -12.01
CA GLN A 27 13.16 1.22 -13.43
C GLN A 27 12.06 0.57 -14.27
N THR A 28 11.60 -0.61 -13.87
CA THR A 28 10.64 -1.42 -14.61
C THR A 28 9.40 -1.72 -13.78
N LYS A 29 8.34 -2.20 -14.44
CA LYS A 29 7.13 -2.69 -13.76
C LYS A 29 7.45 -3.92 -12.90
N GLU A 30 8.33 -4.77 -13.39
CA GLU A 30 8.79 -5.97 -12.70
C GLU A 30 9.52 -5.60 -11.41
N ASP A 31 10.40 -4.59 -11.42
CA ASP A 31 11.03 -4.07 -10.19
C ASP A 31 9.98 -3.63 -9.16
N LEU A 32 8.93 -2.93 -9.61
CA LEU A 32 7.85 -2.47 -8.73
C LEU A 32 7.08 -3.65 -8.12
N ILE A 33 6.80 -4.69 -8.91
CA ILE A 33 6.15 -5.92 -8.44
C ILE A 33 7.04 -6.65 -7.43
N ASP A 34 8.31 -6.83 -7.74
CA ASP A 34 9.29 -7.54 -6.89
C ASP A 34 9.50 -6.85 -5.53
N ILE A 35 9.27 -5.54 -5.47
CA ILE A 35 9.27 -4.77 -4.23
C ILE A 35 7.93 -4.88 -3.49
N LEU A 36 6.81 -4.61 -4.19
CA LEU A 36 5.52 -4.38 -3.54
C LEU A 36 4.81 -5.68 -3.14
N VAL A 37 4.97 -6.76 -3.91
CA VAL A 37 4.32 -8.03 -3.58
C VAL A 37 4.83 -8.61 -2.25
N PRO A 38 6.16 -8.72 -2.00
CA PRO A 38 6.66 -9.11 -0.68
C PRO A 38 6.27 -8.16 0.44
N TYR A 39 6.24 -6.85 0.16
CA TYR A 39 5.82 -5.83 1.12
C TYR A 39 4.38 -6.03 1.61
N PHE A 40 3.44 -6.27 0.70
CA PHE A 40 2.05 -6.53 1.06
C PHE A 40 1.84 -7.92 1.65
N LYS A 41 2.55 -8.94 1.15
CA LYS A 41 2.52 -10.27 1.75
C LYS A 41 2.88 -10.22 3.25
N ALA A 42 3.96 -9.51 3.59
CA ALA A 42 4.36 -9.34 4.98
C ALA A 42 3.28 -8.62 5.81
N GLY A 43 2.62 -7.58 5.28
CA GLY A 43 1.53 -6.90 5.98
C GLY A 43 0.33 -7.82 6.23
N LEU A 44 -0.10 -8.56 5.21
CA LEU A 44 -1.21 -9.50 5.29
C LEU A 44 -0.97 -10.59 6.35
N GLU A 45 0.22 -11.19 6.35
CA GLU A 45 0.63 -12.21 7.32
C GLU A 45 0.74 -11.66 8.76
N ASN A 46 1.01 -10.36 8.94
CA ASN A 46 1.08 -9.69 10.24
C ASN A 46 -0.25 -9.06 10.71
N ASN A 47 -1.37 -9.43 10.07
CA ASN A 47 -2.71 -8.92 10.36
C ASN A 47 -2.80 -7.38 10.22
N GLU A 48 -2.09 -6.81 9.25
CA GLU A 48 -2.15 -5.38 8.93
C GLU A 48 -3.16 -5.15 7.81
N TYR A 49 -3.86 -4.02 7.86
CA TYR A 49 -4.70 -3.55 6.77
C TYR A 49 -3.79 -2.94 5.70
N CYS A 50 -3.94 -3.43 4.48
CA CYS A 50 -3.08 -3.11 3.35
C CYS A 50 -3.80 -2.24 2.33
N MET A 51 -3.14 -1.19 1.86
CA MET A 51 -3.68 -0.29 0.86
C MET A 51 -2.67 -0.07 -0.25
N TRP A 52 -2.95 -0.58 -1.44
CA TRP A 52 -2.09 -0.44 -2.60
C TRP A 52 -2.67 0.58 -3.57
N VAL A 53 -2.15 1.81 -3.55
CA VAL A 53 -2.54 2.83 -4.54
C VAL A 53 -1.69 2.67 -5.81
N THR A 54 -2.31 2.27 -6.91
CA THR A 54 -1.64 1.95 -8.18
C THR A 54 -1.59 3.12 -9.14
N SER A 55 -0.52 3.20 -9.94
CA SER A 55 -0.41 4.11 -11.09
C SER A 55 0.55 3.51 -12.11
N GLU A 56 0.62 4.09 -13.30
CA GLU A 56 1.62 3.72 -14.31
C GLU A 56 3.01 3.55 -13.68
N PRO A 57 3.74 2.46 -14.01
CA PRO A 57 3.46 1.50 -15.07
C PRO A 57 2.57 0.30 -14.66
N LEU A 58 2.05 0.25 -13.43
CA LEU A 58 1.34 -0.91 -12.88
C LEU A 58 -0.09 -0.54 -12.52
N ASP A 59 -1.06 -1.09 -13.25
CA ASP A 59 -2.48 -0.87 -12.96
C ASP A 59 -3.03 -1.80 -11.86
N GLU A 60 -4.27 -1.55 -11.43
CA GLU A 60 -4.99 -2.33 -10.42
C GLU A 60 -5.07 -3.84 -10.76
N LYS A 61 -5.41 -4.19 -12.01
CA LYS A 61 -5.61 -5.58 -12.43
C LYS A 61 -4.29 -6.33 -12.51
N GLU A 62 -3.24 -5.66 -12.97
CA GLU A 62 -1.89 -6.21 -13.02
C GLU A 62 -1.34 -6.42 -11.61
N ALA A 63 -1.55 -5.47 -10.69
CA ALA A 63 -1.17 -5.60 -9.28
C ALA A 63 -1.92 -6.76 -8.59
N GLU A 64 -3.24 -6.86 -8.80
CA GLU A 64 -4.05 -7.96 -8.26
C GLU A 64 -3.58 -9.31 -8.81
N LYS A 65 -3.32 -9.40 -10.11
CA LYS A 65 -2.79 -10.63 -10.71
C LYS A 65 -1.42 -11.01 -10.11
N ALA A 66 -0.52 -10.04 -9.93
CA ALA A 66 0.82 -10.29 -9.40
C ALA A 66 0.76 -10.83 -7.96
N ILE A 67 -0.03 -10.22 -7.08
CA ILE A 67 -0.12 -10.67 -5.69
C ILE A 67 -0.83 -12.02 -5.55
N ARG A 68 -1.83 -12.31 -6.39
CA ARG A 68 -2.51 -13.63 -6.43
C ARG A 68 -1.56 -14.76 -6.82
N VAL A 69 -0.61 -14.51 -7.72
CA VAL A 69 0.41 -15.50 -8.09
C VAL A 69 1.32 -15.82 -6.90
N ALA A 70 1.65 -14.83 -6.08
CA ALA A 70 2.56 -14.98 -4.95
C ALA A 70 1.89 -15.46 -3.64
N ILE A 71 0.58 -15.26 -3.50
CA ILE A 71 -0.19 -15.56 -2.28
C ILE A 71 -1.37 -16.48 -2.65
N PRO A 72 -1.23 -17.82 -2.53
CA PRO A 72 -2.27 -18.77 -2.96
C PRO A 72 -3.64 -18.60 -2.29
N ASN A 73 -3.70 -18.07 -1.07
CA ASN A 73 -4.94 -17.81 -0.33
C ASN A 73 -5.36 -16.32 -0.36
N PHE A 74 -4.96 -15.57 -1.39
CA PHE A 74 -5.20 -14.13 -1.47
C PHE A 74 -6.68 -13.75 -1.31
N ASP A 75 -7.60 -14.57 -1.84
CA ASP A 75 -9.04 -14.34 -1.74
C ASP A 75 -9.55 -14.27 -0.30
N GLU A 76 -8.91 -14.96 0.66
CA GLU A 76 -9.28 -14.86 2.08
C GLU A 76 -9.02 -13.47 2.64
N TYR A 77 -7.95 -12.81 2.21
CA TYR A 77 -7.62 -11.45 2.62
C TYR A 77 -8.59 -10.43 2.01
N LEU A 78 -9.01 -10.64 0.76
CA LEU A 78 -10.04 -9.82 0.11
C LEU A 78 -11.39 -9.97 0.81
N LEU A 79 -11.82 -11.19 1.12
CA LEU A 79 -13.09 -11.44 1.83
C LEU A 79 -13.12 -10.83 3.24
N ARG A 80 -11.96 -10.68 3.87
CA ARG A 80 -11.79 -10.01 5.17
C ARG A 80 -11.65 -8.49 5.06
N ASN A 81 -11.73 -7.92 3.85
CA ASN A 81 -11.42 -6.51 3.59
C ASN A 81 -10.04 -6.09 4.13
N GLN A 82 -9.08 -7.01 4.18
CA GLN A 82 -7.75 -6.73 4.74
C GLN A 82 -6.84 -6.03 3.73
N ILE A 83 -7.18 -6.05 2.44
CA ILE A 83 -6.44 -5.32 1.41
C ILE A 83 -7.38 -4.67 0.39
N GLU A 84 -7.05 -3.44 0.02
CA GLU A 84 -7.63 -2.73 -1.12
C GLU A 84 -6.53 -2.37 -2.12
N ILE A 85 -6.81 -2.57 -3.41
CA ILE A 85 -5.96 -2.13 -4.53
C ILE A 85 -6.76 -1.07 -5.25
N ILE A 86 -6.24 0.16 -5.31
CA ILE A 86 -7.02 1.35 -5.69
C ILE A 86 -6.24 2.13 -6.74
N PRO A 87 -6.81 2.49 -7.89
CA PRO A 87 -6.13 3.36 -8.84
C PRO A 87 -5.90 4.76 -8.25
N TYR A 88 -4.77 5.39 -8.59
CA TYR A 88 -4.41 6.72 -8.11
C TYR A 88 -5.48 7.79 -8.43
N THR A 89 -6.24 7.57 -9.51
CA THR A 89 -7.35 8.43 -9.92
C THR A 89 -8.56 8.37 -9.00
N GLU A 90 -8.66 7.36 -8.14
CA GLU A 90 -9.72 7.26 -7.13
C GLU A 90 -9.22 7.73 -5.77
N TRP A 91 -7.93 7.51 -5.48
CA TRP A 91 -7.37 7.91 -4.20
C TRP A 91 -6.87 9.35 -4.16
N TYR A 92 -6.02 9.78 -5.10
CA TYR A 92 -5.36 11.08 -5.09
C TYR A 92 -6.14 12.15 -5.86
N ILE A 93 -6.78 11.77 -6.96
CA ILE A 93 -7.52 12.71 -7.81
C ILE A 93 -9.01 12.57 -7.53
N LYS A 94 -9.70 13.67 -7.23
CA LYS A 94 -11.17 13.69 -7.16
C LYS A 94 -11.68 14.89 -7.93
N ASN A 95 -12.65 14.67 -8.83
CA ASN A 95 -13.13 15.71 -9.74
C ASN A 95 -12.01 16.39 -10.56
N ASN A 96 -10.99 15.63 -10.97
CA ASN A 96 -9.79 16.11 -11.67
C ASN A 96 -8.89 17.07 -10.87
N GLU A 97 -9.05 17.13 -9.55
CA GLU A 97 -8.21 17.95 -8.67
C GLU A 97 -7.52 17.11 -7.59
N PHE A 98 -6.28 17.48 -7.27
CA PHE A 98 -5.57 16.97 -6.10
C PHE A 98 -5.85 17.87 -4.91
N ASP A 99 -6.23 17.25 -3.79
CA ASP A 99 -6.50 17.92 -2.52
C ASP A 99 -5.71 17.18 -1.43
N SER A 100 -4.64 17.82 -0.94
CA SER A 100 -3.74 17.25 0.04
C SER A 100 -4.42 16.99 1.38
N ASP A 101 -5.33 17.87 1.81
CA ASP A 101 -6.02 17.73 3.08
C ASP A 101 -7.00 16.56 3.01
N ARG A 102 -7.71 16.38 1.89
CA ARG A 102 -8.55 15.21 1.67
C ARG A 102 -7.74 13.91 1.69
N VAL A 103 -6.60 13.87 1.01
CA VAL A 103 -5.75 12.67 0.94
C VAL A 103 -5.19 12.31 2.31
N LEU A 104 -4.68 13.29 3.05
CA LEU A 104 -4.13 13.09 4.39
C LEU A 104 -5.21 12.62 5.37
N ASN A 105 -6.37 13.29 5.39
CA ASN A 105 -7.50 12.88 6.24
C ASN A 105 -7.98 11.48 5.85
N GLY A 106 -8.02 11.14 4.56
CA GLY A 106 -8.35 9.79 4.11
C GLY A 106 -7.40 8.71 4.64
N TRP A 107 -6.09 8.96 4.69
CA TRP A 107 -5.14 8.02 5.30
C TRP A 107 -5.33 7.89 6.82
N VAL A 108 -5.63 8.99 7.50
CA VAL A 108 -5.92 8.98 8.95
C VAL A 108 -7.18 8.17 9.22
N ASP A 109 -8.24 8.38 8.44
CA ASP A 109 -9.51 7.65 8.57
C ASP A 109 -9.31 6.16 8.31
N LYS A 110 -8.62 5.78 7.22
CA LYS A 110 -8.27 4.37 6.94
C LYS A 110 -7.48 3.73 8.08
N CYS A 111 -6.53 4.47 8.67
CA CYS A 111 -5.75 3.97 9.81
C CYS A 111 -6.63 3.73 11.03
N ASN A 112 -7.51 4.68 11.37
CA ASN A 112 -8.41 4.55 12.50
C ASN A 112 -9.40 3.39 12.31
N SER A 113 -10.03 3.29 11.14
CA SER A 113 -10.95 2.18 10.82
C SER A 113 -10.24 0.83 10.87
N ALA A 114 -9.01 0.73 10.35
CA ALA A 114 -8.24 -0.52 10.42
C ALA A 114 -8.02 -0.97 11.89
N LEU A 115 -7.72 -0.03 12.78
CA LEU A 115 -7.55 -0.33 14.21
C LEU A 115 -8.88 -0.73 14.88
N GLU A 116 -9.98 -0.07 14.53
CA GLU A 116 -11.32 -0.39 15.03
C GLU A 116 -11.80 -1.78 14.58
N GLU A 117 -11.43 -2.19 13.37
CA GLU A 117 -11.69 -3.53 12.81
C GLU A 117 -10.76 -4.62 13.37
N GLY A 118 -9.80 -4.24 14.22
CA GLY A 118 -8.90 -5.17 14.90
C GLY A 118 -7.65 -5.55 14.11
N PHE A 119 -7.32 -4.82 13.04
CA PHE A 119 -6.02 -4.94 12.38
C PHE A 119 -4.92 -4.30 13.23
N THR A 120 -3.69 -4.78 13.06
CA THR A 120 -2.52 -4.32 13.84
C THR A 120 -2.12 -2.88 13.47
N GLY A 121 -2.52 -2.40 12.29
CA GLY A 121 -2.24 -1.06 11.78
C GLY A 121 -2.44 -0.96 10.27
N LEU A 122 -2.07 0.18 9.69
CA LEU A 122 -2.14 0.48 8.26
C LEU A 122 -0.77 0.32 7.59
N ARG A 123 -0.73 -0.41 6.49
CA ARG A 123 0.38 -0.54 5.56
C ARG A 123 -0.08 -0.01 4.20
N LEU A 124 0.58 1.01 3.65
CA LEU A 124 0.15 1.59 2.39
C LEU A 124 1.31 1.92 1.46
N THR A 125 1.05 1.86 0.17
CA THR A 125 1.92 2.43 -0.85
C THR A 125 1.19 3.48 -1.67
N GLY A 126 1.96 4.46 -2.11
CA GLY A 126 1.53 5.45 -3.09
C GLY A 126 2.56 5.51 -4.20
N ASN A 127 2.10 5.40 -5.45
CA ASN A 127 2.92 5.78 -6.58
C ASN A 127 2.54 7.20 -7.00
N THR A 128 3.51 8.11 -6.94
CA THR A 128 3.32 9.54 -7.23
C THR A 128 3.78 9.92 -8.63
N PHE A 129 3.95 8.96 -9.53
CA PHE A 129 4.37 9.21 -10.93
C PHE A 129 3.39 10.10 -11.72
N TRP A 130 2.18 10.30 -11.20
CA TRP A 130 1.16 11.19 -11.74
C TRP A 130 1.40 12.69 -11.41
N LEU A 131 2.28 13.02 -10.47
CA LEU A 131 2.57 14.41 -10.13
C LEU A 131 3.27 15.12 -11.28
N GLU A 132 2.74 16.27 -11.70
CA GLU A 132 3.43 17.19 -12.60
C GLU A 132 4.17 18.26 -11.80
N GLN A 133 5.07 19.02 -12.45
CA GLN A 133 5.85 20.09 -11.78
C GLN A 133 4.96 21.14 -11.09
N LYS A 134 3.72 21.33 -11.57
CA LYS A 134 2.75 22.27 -10.99
C LYS A 134 2.17 21.81 -9.64
N ASP A 135 2.33 20.53 -9.31
CA ASP A 135 1.78 19.89 -8.11
C ASP A 135 2.82 19.78 -6.96
N TRP A 136 4.02 20.36 -7.15
CA TRP A 136 5.09 20.50 -6.15
C TRP A 136 4.98 21.82 -5.40
#